data_AF-A0AAV4XAJ6-F1
#
_entry.id   AF-A0AAV4XAJ6-F1
#
_cell.length_a   1.000
_cell.length_b   1.000
_cell.length_c   1.000
_cell.angle_alpha   90.00
_cell.angle_beta   90.00
_cell.angle_gamma   90.00
#
_symmetry.space_group_name_H-M   'P 1'
#
loop_
_entity.id
_entity.type
_entity.pdbx_description
1 polymer ?
#
loop_
_entity_poly.entity_id
_entity_poly.type
_entity_poly.pdbx_seq_one_letter_code
_entity_poly.pdbx_strand_id
1 'polypeptide(L)'
;MTWKLAVNAVLKVLQAGLPVARKYSAQFQGMWIDLAYALEDFLFSASSPSPTQSLEDQQCDEALDCKIILLIRDGILPYANQLPREFIIRVVTLLNKGSIHSATNNSPVGFSFLESGIDIDDDGVVNLLAVTSLLHRFKEVIHKYAEDERLSGKCPLPRHRMSEISFVLKAVATLAKSLKQADPEKVFEWTVWEQLISLYPSLVDCTTSTSAQVCCSLREALHEYADLLEPPKNGLNGSS
;
A
#
# COMPACT_ATOMS: atom_id res chain seq x y z
N MET A 1 15.64 -26.08 2.18
CA MET A 1 15.70 -26.64 3.56
C MET A 1 16.26 -25.65 4.59
N THR A 2 17.40 -25.00 4.35
CA THR A 2 18.05 -24.12 5.34
C THR A 2 17.23 -22.88 5.72
N TRP A 3 16.58 -22.21 4.75
CA TRP A 3 15.79 -21.00 5.03
C TRP A 3 14.53 -21.29 5.86
N LYS A 4 13.83 -22.41 5.61
CA LYS A 4 12.63 -22.81 6.39
C LYS A 4 12.97 -23.02 7.87
N LEU A 5 14.13 -23.60 8.16
CA LEU A 5 14.61 -23.76 9.54
C LEU A 5 14.97 -22.41 10.16
N ALA A 6 15.63 -21.52 9.41
CA ALA A 6 15.95 -20.17 9.86
C ALA A 6 14.68 -19.38 10.22
N VAL A 7 13.65 -19.40 9.36
CA VAL A 7 12.36 -18.75 9.62
C VAL A 7 11.72 -19.29 10.91
N ASN A 8 11.64 -20.61 11.07
CA ASN A 8 11.05 -21.19 12.28
C ASN A 8 11.84 -20.86 13.55
N ALA A 9 13.17 -20.79 13.47
CA ALA A 9 14.01 -20.40 14.60
C ALA A 9 13.77 -18.92 14.96
N VAL A 10 13.75 -18.03 13.96
CA VAL A 10 13.47 -16.61 14.15
C VAL A 10 12.08 -16.39 14.73
N LEU A 11 11.03 -17.06 14.22
CA LEU A 11 9.67 -16.98 14.76
C LEU A 11 9.62 -17.35 16.25
N LYS A 12 10.29 -18.45 16.64
CA LYS A 12 10.37 -18.87 18.05
C LYS A 12 11.12 -17.87 18.93
N VAL A 13 12.25 -17.36 18.45
CA VAL A 13 13.04 -16.36 19.18
C VAL A 13 12.24 -15.08 19.36
N LEU A 14 11.54 -14.61 18.33
CA LEU A 14 10.77 -13.37 18.39
C LEU A 14 9.54 -13.46 19.29
N GLN A 15 8.89 -14.62 19.38
CA GLN A 15 7.78 -14.83 20.32
C GLN A 15 8.17 -14.52 21.78
N ALA A 16 9.37 -14.91 22.20
CA ALA A 16 9.87 -14.61 23.54
C ALA A 16 10.69 -13.31 23.60
N GLY A 17 11.38 -12.96 22.52
CA GLY A 17 12.35 -11.88 22.44
C GLY A 17 11.72 -10.50 22.27
N LEU A 18 10.61 -10.38 21.53
CA LEU A 18 9.95 -9.07 21.31
C LEU A 18 9.49 -8.41 22.61
N PRO A 19 8.84 -9.10 23.58
CA PRO A 19 8.53 -8.51 24.88
C PRO A 19 9.76 -8.03 25.65
N VAL A 20 10.87 -8.79 25.59
CA VAL A 20 12.13 -8.44 26.26
C VAL A 20 12.78 -7.24 25.60
N ALA A 21 12.84 -7.23 24.26
CA ALA A 21 13.43 -6.16 23.48
C ALA A 21 12.71 -4.81 23.69
N ARG A 22 11.37 -4.84 23.83
CA ARG A 22 10.58 -3.66 24.21
C ARG A 22 10.93 -3.15 25.61
N LYS A 23 11.03 -4.07 26.59
CA LYS A 23 11.35 -3.71 27.97
C LYS A 23 12.76 -3.11 28.13
N TYR A 24 13.71 -3.55 27.32
CA TYR A 24 15.11 -3.13 27.37
C TYR A 24 15.54 -2.44 26.08
N SER A 25 14.73 -1.50 25.58
CA SER A 25 14.88 -0.88 24.24
C SER A 25 16.27 -0.34 23.93
N ALA A 26 16.98 0.23 24.91
CA ALA A 26 18.34 0.75 24.73
C ALA A 26 19.36 -0.33 24.34
N GLN A 27 19.17 -1.58 24.77
CA GLN A 27 20.10 -2.69 24.50
C GLN A 27 19.87 -3.33 23.13
N PHE A 28 18.70 -3.10 22.52
CA PHE A 28 18.28 -3.76 21.28
C PHE A 28 18.13 -2.79 20.09
N GLN A 29 18.60 -1.54 20.21
CA GLN A 29 18.46 -0.53 19.15
C GLN A 29 18.98 -1.01 17.78
N GLY A 30 20.15 -1.67 17.75
CA GLY A 30 20.76 -2.14 16.51
C GLY A 30 20.07 -3.35 15.85
N MET A 31 19.24 -4.10 16.58
CA MET A 31 18.63 -5.34 16.08
C MET A 31 17.48 -5.07 15.10
N TRP A 32 16.73 -3.97 15.31
CA TRP A 32 15.46 -3.75 14.62
C TRP A 32 15.63 -3.63 13.10
N ILE A 33 16.72 -3.01 12.65
CA ILE A 33 16.98 -2.88 11.21
C ILE A 33 17.26 -4.23 10.55
N ASP A 34 18.07 -5.08 11.21
CA ASP A 34 18.38 -6.43 10.74
C ASP A 34 17.13 -7.32 10.75
N LEU A 35 16.28 -7.15 11.77
CA LEU A 35 14.99 -7.82 11.82
C LEU A 35 14.08 -7.40 10.65
N ALA A 36 14.05 -6.11 10.28
CA ALA A 36 13.28 -5.66 9.13
C ALA A 36 13.76 -6.32 7.83
N TYR A 37 15.07 -6.35 7.60
CA TYR A 37 15.67 -6.99 6.44
C TYR A 37 15.38 -8.50 6.41
N ALA A 38 15.50 -9.18 7.55
CA ALA A 38 15.19 -10.60 7.64
C ALA A 38 13.72 -10.89 7.29
N LEU A 39 12.78 -10.10 7.81
CA LEU A 39 11.35 -10.23 7.49
C LEU A 39 11.11 -10.01 5.99
N GLU A 40 11.78 -9.03 5.38
CA GLU A 40 11.66 -8.76 3.94
C GLU A 40 12.19 -9.92 3.09
N ASP A 41 13.37 -10.45 3.41
CA ASP A 41 13.97 -11.57 2.67
C ASP A 41 13.18 -12.87 2.81
N PHE A 42 12.54 -13.08 3.97
CA PHE A 42 11.68 -14.25 4.18
C PHE A 42 10.37 -14.17 3.41
N LEU A 43 9.73 -13.00 3.36
CA LEU A 43 8.45 -12.82 2.67
C LEU A 43 8.60 -12.58 1.16
N PHE A 44 9.72 -11.99 0.72
CA PHE A 44 9.98 -11.60 -0.67
C PHE A 44 11.34 -12.10 -1.16
N SER A 45 11.60 -13.39 -0.97
CA SER A 45 12.86 -14.00 -1.44
C SER A 45 13.05 -13.81 -2.94
N ALA A 46 14.26 -13.37 -3.34
CA ALA A 46 14.63 -13.15 -4.74
C ALA A 46 14.75 -14.44 -5.57
N SER A 47 14.71 -15.62 -4.93
CA SER A 47 14.76 -16.91 -5.60
C SER A 47 13.41 -17.26 -6.23
N SER A 48 13.37 -17.45 -7.55
CA SER A 48 12.18 -17.98 -8.22
C SER A 48 11.89 -19.42 -7.76
N PRO A 49 10.62 -19.78 -7.51
CA PRO A 49 10.26 -21.17 -7.19
C PRO A 49 10.70 -22.10 -8.32
N SER A 50 11.15 -23.30 -7.95
CA SER A 50 11.57 -24.31 -8.94
C SER A 50 10.35 -24.71 -9.78
N PRO A 51 10.48 -24.86 -11.12
CA PRO A 51 9.38 -25.34 -11.97
C PRO A 51 8.91 -26.77 -11.64
N THR A 52 9.62 -27.47 -10.76
CA THR A 52 9.28 -28.81 -10.23
C THR A 52 8.75 -28.80 -8.79
N GLN A 53 8.46 -27.63 -8.20
CA GLN A 53 7.94 -27.54 -6.83
C GLN A 53 6.56 -28.20 -6.73
N SER A 54 6.39 -29.04 -5.70
CA SER A 54 5.12 -29.71 -5.45
C SER A 54 4.08 -28.74 -4.85
N LEU A 55 2.80 -29.04 -5.02
CA LEU A 55 1.71 -28.29 -4.39
C LEU A 55 1.85 -28.28 -2.86
N GLU A 56 2.25 -29.40 -2.27
CA GLU A 56 2.46 -29.55 -0.82
C GLU A 56 3.60 -28.64 -0.33
N ASP A 57 4.70 -28.55 -1.08
CA ASP A 57 5.81 -27.65 -0.77
C ASP A 57 5.37 -26.19 -0.84
N GLN A 58 4.55 -25.83 -1.84
CA GLN A 58 4.01 -24.48 -1.98
C GLN A 58 3.07 -24.12 -0.81
N GLN A 59 2.18 -25.04 -0.41
CA GLN A 59 1.32 -24.85 0.77
C GLN A 59 2.14 -24.72 2.06
N CYS A 60 3.24 -25.47 2.19
CA CYS A 60 4.16 -25.35 3.32
C CYS A 60 4.86 -23.98 3.35
N ASP A 61 5.21 -23.43 2.20
CA ASP A 61 5.81 -22.09 2.09
C ASP A 61 4.80 -21.02 2.48
N GLU A 62 3.58 -21.07 1.93
CA GLU A 62 2.49 -20.15 2.25
C GLU A 62 2.09 -20.22 3.75
N ALA A 63 2.13 -21.41 4.36
CA ALA A 63 1.90 -21.57 5.78
C ALA A 63 2.98 -20.91 6.65
N LEU A 64 4.22 -20.80 6.16
CA LEU A 64 5.28 -20.05 6.83
C LEU A 64 5.07 -18.55 6.67
N ASP A 65 4.70 -18.09 5.48
CA ASP A 65 4.37 -16.69 5.21
C ASP A 65 3.25 -16.21 6.14
N CYS A 66 2.18 -17.00 6.25
CA CYS A 66 1.09 -16.74 7.18
C CYS A 66 1.58 -16.56 8.63
N LYS A 67 2.52 -17.39 9.10
CA LYS A 67 3.06 -17.27 10.46
C LYS A 67 3.86 -15.98 10.66
N ILE A 68 4.60 -15.54 9.64
CA ILE A 68 5.33 -14.27 9.70
C ILE A 68 4.34 -13.09 9.73
N ILE A 69 3.31 -13.13 8.89
CA ILE A 69 2.25 -12.10 8.90
C ILE A 69 1.52 -12.06 10.26
N LEU A 70 1.21 -13.22 10.85
CA LEU A 70 0.63 -13.32 12.18
C LEU A 70 1.57 -12.74 13.25
N LEU A 71 2.87 -13.00 13.17
CA LEU A 71 3.85 -12.40 14.07
C LEU A 71 3.87 -10.86 13.96
N ILE A 72 3.80 -10.33 12.73
CA ILE A 72 3.73 -8.88 12.51
C ILE A 72 2.43 -8.32 13.12
N ARG A 73 1.29 -8.95 12.83
CA ARG A 73 -0.04 -8.54 13.30
C ARG A 73 -0.18 -8.57 14.82
N ASP A 74 0.33 -9.61 15.47
CA ASP A 74 0.07 -9.87 16.90
C ASP A 74 1.26 -9.43 17.79
N GLY A 75 2.48 -9.48 17.25
CA GLY A 75 3.71 -9.29 18.03
C GLY A 75 4.41 -7.95 17.81
N ILE A 76 4.17 -7.28 16.68
CA ILE A 76 4.85 -6.02 16.30
C ILE A 76 3.87 -4.86 16.29
N LEU A 77 2.86 -4.88 15.42
CA LEU A 77 1.96 -3.74 15.20
C LEU A 77 1.22 -3.24 16.46
N PRO A 78 0.72 -4.11 17.36
CA PRO A 78 0.02 -3.66 18.57
C PRO A 78 0.92 -2.89 19.56
N TYR A 79 2.24 -2.93 19.35
CA TYR A 79 3.24 -2.31 20.20
C TYR A 79 4.11 -1.32 19.44
N ALA A 80 3.65 -0.79 18.29
CA ALA A 80 4.43 0.08 17.42
C ALA A 80 5.05 1.28 18.16
N ASN A 81 4.29 1.88 19.09
CA ASN A 81 4.72 3.01 19.91
C ASN A 81 5.91 2.74 20.86
N GLN A 82 6.29 1.47 21.04
CA GLN A 82 7.44 1.06 21.86
C GLN A 82 8.65 0.66 21.02
N LEU A 83 8.56 0.76 19.70
CA LEU A 83 9.56 0.28 18.74
C LEU A 83 10.19 1.46 17.98
N PRO A 84 11.41 1.31 17.44
CA PRO A 84 12.01 2.39 16.64
C PRO A 84 11.16 2.72 15.42
N ARG A 85 10.96 4.02 15.18
CA ARG A 85 10.16 4.53 14.07
C ARG A 85 10.59 3.99 12.71
N GLU A 86 11.90 3.93 12.45
CA GLU A 86 12.46 3.41 11.20
C GLU A 86 12.08 1.95 10.94
N PHE A 87 12.00 1.14 12.00
CA PHE A 87 11.58 -0.24 11.91
C PHE A 87 10.11 -0.37 11.51
N ILE A 88 9.23 0.39 12.17
CA ILE A 88 7.79 0.39 11.86
C ILE A 88 7.53 0.85 10.43
N ILE A 89 8.23 1.89 9.97
CA ILE A 89 8.17 2.35 8.58
C ILE A 89 8.41 1.17 7.62
N ARG A 90 9.49 0.41 7.84
CA ARG A 90 9.84 -0.73 7.00
C ARG A 90 8.83 -1.87 7.06
N VAL A 91 8.33 -2.19 8.26
CA VAL A 91 7.30 -3.23 8.43
C VAL A 91 6.02 -2.88 7.65
N VAL A 92 5.60 -1.60 7.71
CA VAL A 92 4.45 -1.11 6.95
C VAL A 92 4.73 -1.16 5.45
N THR A 93 5.90 -0.69 4.99
CA THR A 93 6.32 -0.78 3.58
C THR A 93 6.31 -2.24 3.09
N LEU A 94 6.75 -3.18 3.92
CA LEU A 94 6.77 -4.61 3.63
C LEU A 94 5.36 -5.22 3.52
N LEU A 95 4.43 -4.87 4.43
CA LEU A 95 3.03 -5.29 4.35
C LEU A 95 2.35 -4.73 3.09
N ASN A 96 2.67 -3.48 2.75
CA ASN A 96 2.19 -2.88 1.52
C ASN A 96 2.77 -3.60 0.30
N LYS A 97 4.07 -3.92 0.27
CA LYS A 97 4.71 -4.76 -0.77
C LYS A 97 4.00 -6.10 -0.95
N GLY A 98 3.49 -6.72 0.13
CA GLY A 98 2.70 -7.95 0.07
C GLY A 98 1.30 -7.76 -0.48
N SER A 99 0.63 -6.68 -0.06
CA SER A 99 -0.68 -6.28 -0.58
C SER A 99 -0.62 -5.98 -2.09
N ILE A 100 0.50 -5.42 -2.58
CA ILE A 100 0.75 -5.19 -4.00
C ILE A 100 0.63 -6.48 -4.83
N HIS A 101 1.05 -7.62 -4.28
CA HIS A 101 0.99 -8.91 -4.99
C HIS A 101 -0.34 -9.67 -4.76
N SER A 102 -1.13 -9.30 -3.74
CA SER A 102 -2.34 -10.03 -3.31
C SER A 102 -3.66 -9.31 -3.60
N ALA A 103 -3.63 -8.03 -4.00
CA ALA A 103 -4.83 -7.25 -4.33
C ALA A 103 -5.52 -7.71 -5.63
N THR A 104 -6.20 -8.86 -5.55
CA THR A 104 -7.27 -9.29 -6.46
C THR A 104 -8.60 -9.50 -5.68
N ASN A 105 -8.70 -9.03 -4.43
CA ASN A 105 -9.91 -9.21 -3.61
C ASN A 105 -10.77 -7.96 -3.51
N ASN A 106 -12.07 -8.18 -3.71
CA ASN A 106 -13.07 -7.26 -4.25
C ASN A 106 -13.77 -6.36 -3.20
N SER A 107 -13.12 -5.98 -2.10
CA SER A 107 -13.74 -5.19 -1.01
C SER A 107 -13.37 -3.69 -1.11
N PRO A 108 -14.33 -2.75 -1.09
CA PRO A 108 -14.03 -1.32 -1.14
C PRO A 108 -13.07 -0.92 -0.03
N VAL A 109 -11.96 -0.27 -0.37
CA VAL A 109 -11.01 0.27 0.60
C VAL A 109 -11.70 1.46 1.29
N GLY A 110 -11.97 1.35 2.59
CA GLY A 110 -12.53 2.44 3.39
C GLY A 110 -11.42 3.38 3.85
N PHE A 111 -11.50 4.66 3.47
CA PHE A 111 -10.56 5.72 3.88
C PHE A 111 -11.05 6.53 5.09
N SER A 112 -11.92 5.94 5.92
CA SER A 112 -12.54 6.60 7.08
C SER A 112 -11.53 7.13 8.10
N PHE A 113 -10.29 6.65 8.06
CA PHE A 113 -9.20 7.15 8.90
C PHE A 113 -8.72 8.57 8.49
N LEU A 114 -9.01 9.04 7.27
CA LEU A 114 -8.71 10.42 6.84
C LEU A 114 -9.70 11.45 7.43
N GLU A 115 -10.92 11.04 7.75
CA GLU A 115 -11.94 11.92 8.34
C GLU A 115 -11.63 12.25 9.82
N SER A 116 -10.92 11.35 10.49
CA SER A 116 -10.45 11.52 11.86
C SER A 116 -9.11 12.25 11.82
N GLY A 117 -9.15 13.54 11.48
CA GLY A 117 -7.95 14.27 11.09
C GLY A 117 -6.76 14.03 12.02
N ILE A 118 -5.62 13.74 11.39
CA ILE A 118 -4.47 13.05 11.98
C ILE A 118 -3.71 13.98 12.93
N ASP A 119 -3.81 13.72 14.24
CA ASP A 119 -2.86 14.29 15.20
C ASP A 119 -1.47 13.67 14.97
N ILE A 120 -0.42 14.47 15.19
CA ILE A 120 0.99 14.03 15.10
C ILE A 120 1.30 13.15 16.32
N ASP A 121 0.71 11.96 16.35
CA ASP A 121 1.06 10.86 17.23
C ASP A 121 1.59 9.69 16.38
N ASP A 122 2.19 8.68 17.02
CA ASP A 122 2.82 7.52 16.37
C ASP A 122 1.89 6.82 15.35
N ASP A 123 0.58 6.80 15.62
CA ASP A 123 -0.46 6.25 14.75
C ASP A 123 -0.62 7.03 13.43
N GLY A 124 -0.50 8.36 13.48
CA GLY A 124 -0.66 9.24 12.32
C GLY A 124 0.43 9.06 11.26
N VAL A 125 1.65 8.80 11.70
CA VAL A 125 2.78 8.49 10.81
C VAL A 125 2.58 7.16 10.10
N VAL A 126 2.11 6.13 10.82
CA VAL A 126 1.85 4.80 10.26
C VAL A 126 0.74 4.87 9.22
N ASN A 127 -0.34 5.60 9.51
CA ASN A 127 -1.44 5.81 8.58
C ASN A 127 -0.99 6.54 7.31
N LEU A 128 -0.18 7.60 7.43
CA LEU A 128 0.38 8.31 6.29
C LEU A 128 1.22 7.42 5.37
N LEU A 129 2.04 6.52 5.95
CA LEU A 129 2.86 5.58 5.20
C LEU A 129 2.03 4.50 4.50
N ALA A 130 0.96 4.03 5.15
CA ALA A 130 0.01 3.11 4.56
C ALA A 130 -0.67 3.73 3.33
N VAL A 131 -1.16 4.98 3.46
CA VAL A 131 -1.78 5.72 2.34
C VAL A 131 -0.79 5.96 1.21
N THR A 132 0.43 6.42 1.53
CA THR A 132 1.49 6.68 0.55
C THR A 132 1.85 5.41 -0.23
N SER A 133 1.98 4.28 0.46
CA SER A 133 2.29 3.01 -0.20
C SER A 133 1.12 2.50 -1.06
N LEU A 134 -0.12 2.72 -0.60
CA LEU A 134 -1.32 2.36 -1.36
C LEU A 134 -1.45 3.22 -2.63
N LEU A 135 -1.18 4.52 -2.54
CA LEU A 135 -1.11 5.42 -3.71
C LEU A 135 -0.02 4.99 -4.69
N HIS A 136 1.15 4.61 -4.20
CA HIS A 136 2.21 4.06 -5.03
C HIS A 136 1.74 2.81 -5.80
N ARG A 137 1.02 1.91 -5.13
CA ARG A 137 0.43 0.73 -5.78
C ARG A 137 -0.61 1.11 -6.83
N PHE A 138 -1.50 2.05 -6.52
CA PHE A 138 -2.47 2.54 -7.51
C PHE A 138 -1.75 3.04 -8.76
N LYS A 139 -0.68 3.82 -8.59
CA LYS A 139 0.18 4.28 -9.68
C LYS A 139 0.71 3.13 -10.52
N GLU A 140 1.27 2.09 -9.90
CA GLU A 140 1.83 0.94 -10.62
C GLU A 140 0.77 0.16 -11.41
N VAL A 141 -0.42 -0.08 -10.82
CA VAL A 141 -1.52 -0.77 -11.53
C VAL A 141 -1.97 0.02 -12.75
N ILE A 142 -2.16 1.34 -12.58
CA ILE A 142 -2.63 2.23 -13.64
C ILE A 142 -1.61 2.27 -14.77
N HIS A 143 -0.32 2.50 -14.47
CA HIS A 143 0.74 2.50 -15.48
C HIS A 143 0.86 1.17 -16.21
N LYS A 144 0.87 0.06 -15.47
CA LYS A 144 1.01 -1.27 -16.05
C LYS A 144 -0.18 -1.60 -16.95
N TYR A 145 -1.40 -1.27 -16.53
CA TYR A 145 -2.58 -1.45 -17.35
C TYR A 145 -2.51 -0.62 -18.64
N ALA A 146 -2.14 0.66 -18.56
CA ALA A 146 -2.03 1.53 -19.73
C ALA A 146 -0.99 1.00 -20.75
N GLU A 147 0.18 0.56 -20.26
CA GLU A 147 1.21 -0.04 -21.09
C GLU A 147 0.77 -1.39 -21.69
N ASP A 148 0.18 -2.27 -20.88
CA ASP A 148 -0.32 -3.56 -21.34
C ASP A 148 -1.40 -3.36 -22.41
N GLU A 149 -2.35 -2.44 -22.23
CA GLU A 149 -3.41 -2.15 -23.19
C GLU A 149 -2.84 -1.60 -24.51
N ARG A 150 -1.82 -0.71 -24.42
CA ARG A 150 -1.10 -0.16 -25.57
C ARG A 150 -0.38 -1.24 -26.38
N LEU A 151 0.19 -2.23 -25.70
CA LEU A 151 0.94 -3.34 -26.31
C LEU A 151 0.04 -4.48 -26.78
N SER A 152 -1.16 -4.63 -26.22
CA SER A 152 -2.07 -5.77 -26.48
C SER A 152 -2.71 -5.74 -27.87
N GLY A 153 -2.73 -4.57 -28.53
CA GLY A 153 -3.23 -4.41 -29.89
C GLY A 153 -4.72 -4.80 -30.02
N LYS A 154 -5.01 -5.95 -30.64
CA LYS A 154 -6.38 -6.48 -30.80
C LYS A 154 -6.76 -7.57 -29.79
N CYS A 155 -5.81 -8.04 -29.00
CA CYS A 155 -6.08 -9.05 -27.98
C CYS A 155 -6.65 -8.37 -26.74
N PRO A 156 -7.79 -8.78 -26.18
CA PRO A 156 -8.26 -8.23 -24.92
C PRO A 156 -7.39 -8.73 -23.77
N LEU A 157 -7.06 -7.84 -22.84
CA LEU A 157 -6.32 -8.20 -21.63
C LEU A 157 -7.13 -9.15 -20.72
N PRO A 158 -6.47 -9.97 -19.87
CA PRO A 158 -7.14 -10.92 -18.99
C PRO A 158 -8.16 -10.26 -18.06
N ARG A 159 -9.28 -10.94 -17.78
CA ARG A 159 -10.37 -10.41 -16.94
C ARG A 159 -9.91 -9.96 -15.55
N HIS A 160 -8.99 -10.70 -14.92
CA HIS A 160 -8.47 -10.32 -13.60
C HIS A 160 -7.75 -8.96 -13.64
N ARG A 161 -7.05 -8.63 -14.74
CA ARG A 161 -6.44 -7.31 -14.94
C ARG A 161 -7.49 -6.21 -15.05
N MET A 162 -8.60 -6.48 -15.72
CA MET A 162 -9.71 -5.51 -15.84
C MET A 162 -10.35 -5.25 -14.48
N SER A 163 -10.56 -6.30 -13.70
CA SER A 163 -11.05 -6.19 -12.33
C SER A 163 -10.10 -5.42 -11.41
N GLU A 164 -8.80 -5.70 -11.51
CA GLU A 164 -7.73 -5.02 -10.74
C GLU A 164 -7.71 -3.52 -11.02
N ILE A 165 -7.65 -3.10 -12.29
CA ILE A 165 -7.64 -1.67 -12.64
C ILE A 165 -8.97 -0.99 -12.26
N SER A 166 -10.12 -1.61 -12.51
CA SER A 166 -11.40 -1.02 -12.10
C SER A 166 -11.50 -0.82 -10.60
N PHE A 167 -10.98 -1.77 -9.82
CA PHE A 167 -10.94 -1.66 -8.37
C PHE A 167 -10.06 -0.50 -7.92
N VAL A 168 -8.85 -0.39 -8.49
CA VAL A 168 -7.92 0.70 -8.21
C VAL A 168 -8.51 2.06 -8.56
N LEU A 169 -9.13 2.20 -9.75
CA LEU A 169 -9.75 3.46 -10.17
C LEU A 169 -10.87 3.91 -9.22
N LYS A 170 -11.71 2.97 -8.76
CA LYS A 170 -12.73 3.27 -7.75
C LYS A 170 -12.12 3.68 -6.42
N ALA A 171 -11.05 3.03 -5.99
CA ALA A 171 -10.36 3.39 -4.76
C ALA A 171 -9.71 4.78 -4.85
N VAL A 172 -9.13 5.14 -6.01
CA VAL A 172 -8.62 6.49 -6.29
C VAL A 172 -9.74 7.54 -6.20
N ALA A 173 -10.91 7.26 -6.79
CA ALA A 173 -12.06 8.16 -6.70
C ALA A 173 -12.51 8.38 -5.25
N THR A 174 -12.64 7.30 -4.47
CA THR A 174 -13.00 7.40 -3.04
C THR A 174 -11.96 8.19 -2.24
N LEU A 175 -10.66 7.94 -2.46
CA LEU A 175 -9.58 8.65 -1.79
C LEU A 175 -9.60 10.15 -2.11
N ALA A 176 -9.75 10.51 -3.38
CA ALA A 176 -9.85 11.91 -3.81
C ALA A 176 -11.05 12.61 -3.14
N LYS A 177 -12.19 11.93 -3.06
CA LYS A 177 -13.37 12.44 -2.36
C LYS A 177 -13.12 12.64 -0.87
N SER A 178 -12.50 11.67 -0.20
CA SER A 178 -12.18 11.75 1.23
C SER A 178 -11.22 12.89 1.54
N LEU A 179 -10.16 13.08 0.73
CA LEU A 179 -9.21 14.18 0.92
C LEU A 179 -9.87 15.55 0.70
N LYS A 180 -10.78 15.70 -0.26
CA LYS A 180 -11.55 16.95 -0.45
C LYS A 180 -12.44 17.31 0.73
N GLN A 181 -12.85 16.32 1.53
CA GLN A 181 -13.69 16.51 2.72
C GLN A 181 -12.86 16.70 4.00
N ALA A 182 -11.55 16.46 3.94
CA ALA A 182 -10.65 16.64 5.07
C ALA A 182 -10.41 18.12 5.39
N ASP A 183 -10.11 18.40 6.65
CA ASP A 183 -9.89 19.75 7.16
C ASP A 183 -8.59 20.37 6.58
N PRO A 184 -8.66 21.52 5.86
CA PRO A 184 -7.50 22.16 5.25
C PRO A 184 -6.39 22.57 6.23
N GLU A 185 -6.67 22.72 7.52
CA GLU A 185 -5.67 23.15 8.51
C GLU A 185 -4.81 21.99 9.06
N LYS A 186 -5.17 20.73 8.79
CA LYS A 186 -4.43 19.53 9.24
C LYS A 186 -3.37 19.10 8.22
N VAL A 187 -2.54 20.06 7.80
CA VAL A 187 -1.56 19.95 6.70
C VAL A 187 -0.37 19.04 7.07
N PHE A 188 -0.62 17.74 7.13
CA PHE A 188 0.35 16.68 6.81
C PHE A 188 -0.07 15.90 5.55
N GLU A 189 -1.24 16.23 4.97
CA GLU A 189 -1.77 15.60 3.76
C GLU A 189 -1.10 16.07 2.45
N TRP A 190 -0.24 17.09 2.48
CA TRP A 190 0.31 17.67 1.25
C TRP A 190 1.04 16.62 0.38
N THR A 191 1.77 15.70 1.00
CA THR A 191 2.43 14.59 0.27
C THR A 191 1.44 13.61 -0.35
N VAL A 192 0.32 13.33 0.32
CA VAL A 192 -0.75 12.46 -0.21
C VAL A 192 -1.44 13.15 -1.39
N TRP A 193 -1.71 14.45 -1.25
CA TRP A 193 -2.24 15.31 -2.30
C TRP A 193 -1.34 15.38 -3.53
N GLU A 194 -0.04 15.62 -3.35
CA GLU A 194 0.94 15.62 -4.44
C GLU A 194 0.97 14.27 -5.17
N GLN A 195 0.96 13.17 -4.41
CA GLN A 195 0.94 11.83 -5.00
C GLN A 195 -0.36 11.53 -5.74
N LEU A 196 -1.51 11.90 -5.19
CA LEU A 196 -2.80 11.79 -5.85
C LEU A 196 -2.79 12.58 -7.16
N ILE A 197 -2.41 13.86 -7.12
CA ILE A 197 -2.30 14.70 -8.33
C ILE A 197 -1.35 14.07 -9.36
N SER A 198 -0.25 13.46 -8.92
CA SER A 198 0.70 12.79 -9.82
C SER A 198 0.14 11.57 -10.56
N LEU A 199 -1.03 11.03 -10.16
CA LEU A 199 -1.71 9.96 -10.88
C LEU A 199 -2.44 10.47 -12.12
N TYR A 200 -2.77 11.77 -12.19
CA TYR A 200 -3.60 12.33 -13.25
C TYR A 200 -3.11 11.98 -14.68
N PRO A 201 -1.82 12.13 -15.03
CA PRO A 201 -1.34 11.75 -16.36
C PRO A 201 -1.63 10.28 -16.70
N SER A 202 -1.42 9.39 -15.73
CA SER A 202 -1.64 7.95 -15.90
C SER A 202 -3.13 7.60 -16.02
N LEU A 203 -4.01 8.35 -15.33
CA LEU A 203 -5.45 8.22 -15.52
C LEU A 203 -5.88 8.64 -16.94
N VAL A 204 -5.29 9.71 -17.47
CA VAL A 204 -5.54 10.16 -18.84
C VAL A 204 -5.07 9.10 -19.84
N ASP A 205 -3.92 8.46 -19.62
CA ASP A 205 -3.44 7.37 -20.48
C ASP A 205 -4.43 6.18 -20.54
N CYS A 206 -5.14 5.89 -19.45
CA CYS A 206 -6.18 4.85 -19.42
C CYS A 206 -7.43 5.18 -20.25
N THR A 207 -7.60 6.42 -20.75
CA THR A 207 -8.78 6.78 -21.56
C THR A 207 -8.82 6.07 -22.92
N THR A 208 -7.70 5.50 -23.37
CA THR A 208 -7.65 4.66 -24.57
C THR A 208 -8.26 3.27 -24.36
N SER A 209 -8.67 2.93 -23.13
CA SER A 209 -9.32 1.67 -22.82
C SER A 209 -10.58 1.43 -23.64
N THR A 210 -10.76 0.20 -24.11
CA THR A 210 -11.99 -0.23 -24.78
C THR A 210 -12.97 -0.94 -23.84
N SER A 211 -12.57 -1.16 -22.59
CA SER A 211 -13.36 -1.90 -21.61
C SER A 211 -14.38 -0.99 -20.92
N ALA A 212 -15.67 -1.26 -21.12
CA ALA A 212 -16.75 -0.47 -20.52
C ALA A 212 -16.65 -0.38 -18.98
N GLN A 213 -16.21 -1.45 -18.32
CA GLN A 213 -16.03 -1.49 -16.86
C GLN A 213 -14.92 -0.53 -16.42
N VAL A 214 -13.78 -0.53 -17.13
CA VAL A 214 -12.65 0.36 -16.86
C VAL A 214 -13.03 1.80 -17.15
N CYS A 215 -13.66 2.06 -18.30
CA CYS A 215 -14.13 3.40 -18.67
C CYS A 215 -15.12 3.99 -17.66
N CYS A 216 -16.00 3.17 -17.07
CA CYS A 216 -16.93 3.63 -16.04
C CYS A 216 -16.18 4.08 -14.77
N SER A 217 -15.28 3.24 -14.25
CA SER A 217 -14.51 3.56 -13.04
C SER A 217 -13.49 4.68 -13.28
N LEU A 218 -12.93 4.77 -14.49
CA LEU A 218 -12.02 5.85 -14.87
C LEU A 218 -12.74 7.19 -14.91
N ARG A 219 -13.96 7.22 -15.45
CA ARG A 219 -14.79 8.43 -15.47
C ARG A 219 -15.08 8.94 -14.06
N GLU A 220 -15.45 8.03 -13.15
CA GLU A 220 -15.65 8.37 -11.73
C GLU A 220 -14.39 8.99 -11.13
N ALA A 221 -13.22 8.36 -11.33
CA ALA A 221 -11.95 8.88 -10.86
C ALA A 221 -11.62 10.26 -11.43
N LEU A 222 -11.74 10.47 -12.75
CA LEU A 222 -11.43 11.74 -13.41
C LEU A 222 -12.38 12.87 -12.98
N HIS A 223 -13.64 12.58 -12.67
CA HIS A 223 -14.58 13.58 -12.15
C HIS A 223 -14.11 14.14 -10.80
N GLU A 224 -13.50 13.33 -9.94
CA GLU A 224 -13.01 13.81 -8.65
C GLU A 224 -11.85 14.80 -8.78
N TYR A 225 -11.11 14.76 -9.90
CA TYR A 225 -10.01 15.70 -10.22
C TYR A 225 -10.50 16.99 -10.86
N ALA A 226 -11.75 17.07 -11.33
CA ALA A 226 -12.27 18.27 -11.99
C ALA A 226 -12.19 19.50 -11.07
N ASP A 227 -12.51 19.33 -9.79
CA ASP A 227 -12.45 20.38 -8.77
C ASP A 227 -11.01 20.89 -8.54
N LEU A 228 -10.00 20.05 -8.80
CA LEU A 228 -8.58 20.42 -8.66
C LEU A 228 -8.07 21.26 -9.83
N LEU A 229 -8.83 21.30 -10.92
CA LEU A 229 -8.52 22.07 -12.13
C LEU A 229 -9.26 23.42 -12.17
N GLU A 230 -9.93 23.81 -11.08
CA GLU A 230 -10.63 25.10 -11.00
C GLU A 230 -9.66 26.29 -11.15
N PRO A 231 -10.04 27.35 -11.89
CA PRO A 231 -9.24 28.55 -11.99
C PRO A 231 -9.07 29.22 -10.62
N PRO A 232 -7.94 29.91 -10.36
CA PRO A 232 -7.75 30.67 -9.13
C PRO A 232 -8.92 31.62 -8.93
N LYS A 233 -9.60 31.54 -7.78
CA LYS A 233 -10.68 32.45 -7.43
C LYS A 233 -10.07 33.85 -7.34
N ASN A 234 -10.34 34.70 -8.34
CA ASN A 234 -9.87 36.07 -8.37
C ASN A 234 -10.23 36.75 -7.05
N GLY A 235 -9.23 37.07 -6.24
CA GLY A 235 -9.36 37.96 -5.09
C GLY A 235 -9.59 39.39 -5.58
N LEU A 236 -10.73 39.66 -6.22
CA LEU A 236 -11.21 41.01 -6.52
C LEU A 236 -12.13 41.46 -5.38
N ASN A 237 -11.55 41.61 -4.20
CA ASN A 237 -11.98 42.65 -3.26
C ASN A 237 -11.07 43.85 -3.48
N GLY A 238 -11.54 44.80 -4.28
CA GLY A 238 -10.85 46.04 -4.59
C GLY A 238 -11.84 47.14 -4.95
N SER A 239 -12.54 47.64 -3.93
CA SER A 239 -13.02 49.02 -3.79
C SER A 239 -13.77 49.69 -4.95
N SER A 240 -15.08 49.90 -4.76
CA SER A 240 -15.76 51.17 -5.03
C SER A 240 -16.85 51.38 -3.99
#